data_AF-A0A961S5C5-F1
#
_entry.id   AF-A0A961S5C5-F1
#
_cell.length_a   1.000
_cell.length_b   1.000
_cell.length_c   1.000
_cell.angle_alpha   90.00
_cell.angle_beta   90.00
_cell.angle_gamma   90.00
#
_symmetry.space_group_name_H-M   'P 1'
#
loop_
_entity.id
_entity.type
_entity.pdbx_description
1 polymer ?
#
loop_
_entity_poly.entity_id
_entity_poly.type
_entity_poly.pdbx_seq_one_letter_code
_entity_poly.pdbx_strand_id
1 'polypeptide(L)'
;GYSGLGYLMAAHTAFCIPFAYLPIRARLENMDLTLESAAADLYATPWKTFQRITLPLLWPGVIAGFMLAFVISLDDVVITEFVKSGGQDTLPTYMLGQLRRSFTPAMNAISTVFLVISVVIVTIFFFISRKKD
;
A
#
# COMPACT_ATOMS: atom_id res chain seq x y z
N GLY A 1 -0.63 -23.66 -17.87
CA GLY A 1 0.42 -22.64 -18.13
C GLY A 1 -0.03 -21.35 -17.53
N TYR A 2 0.80 -20.73 -16.67
CA TYR A 2 0.67 -19.39 -16.07
C TYR A 2 -0.76 -18.78 -16.00
N SER A 3 -1.72 -19.52 -15.44
CA SER A 3 -3.10 -19.06 -15.29
C SER A 3 -3.59 -19.43 -13.90
N GLY A 4 -3.87 -18.42 -13.07
CA GLY A 4 -4.30 -18.62 -11.70
C GLY A 4 -4.20 -17.35 -10.87
N LEU A 5 -5.07 -17.23 -9.87
CA LEU A 5 -5.11 -16.13 -8.91
C LEU A 5 -3.72 -15.90 -8.28
N GLY A 6 -2.94 -16.97 -8.09
CA GLY A 6 -1.59 -16.88 -7.53
C GLY A 6 -0.58 -16.11 -8.38
N TYR A 7 -0.68 -16.15 -9.72
CA TYR A 7 0.21 -15.36 -10.59
C TYR A 7 -0.15 -13.87 -10.52
N LEU A 8 -1.46 -13.57 -10.48
CA LEU A 8 -1.96 -12.22 -10.28
C LEU A 8 -1.53 -11.67 -8.92
N MET A 9 -1.65 -12.46 -7.86
CA MET A 9 -1.17 -12.09 -6.52
C MET A 9 0.34 -11.85 -6.48
N ALA A 10 1.14 -12.70 -7.14
CA ALA A 10 2.59 -12.54 -7.21
C ALA A 10 3.01 -11.29 -7.98
N ALA A 11 2.42 -11.04 -9.15
CA ALA A 11 2.66 -9.85 -9.95
C ALA A 11 2.25 -8.57 -9.21
N HIS A 12 1.08 -8.59 -8.57
CA HIS A 12 0.57 -7.48 -7.77
C HIS A 12 1.46 -7.17 -6.56
N THR A 13 1.89 -8.21 -5.84
CA THR A 13 2.77 -8.05 -4.68
C THR A 13 4.12 -7.47 -5.11
N ALA A 14 4.71 -7.98 -6.21
CA ALA A 14 5.96 -7.45 -6.75
C ALA A 14 5.85 -5.97 -7.12
N PHE A 15 4.70 -5.53 -7.64
CA PHE A 15 4.45 -4.13 -7.95
C PHE A 15 4.27 -3.25 -6.70
N CYS A 16 3.63 -3.75 -5.64
CA CYS A 16 3.37 -2.98 -4.42
C CYS A 16 4.61 -2.78 -3.54
N ILE A 17 5.59 -3.69 -3.58
CA ILE A 17 6.83 -3.64 -2.77
C ILE A 17 7.55 -2.27 -2.83
N PRO A 18 7.88 -1.69 -4.01
CA PRO A 18 8.59 -0.41 -4.06
C PRO A 18 7.80 0.73 -3.41
N PHE A 19 6.48 0.74 -3.54
CA PHE A 19 5.62 1.76 -2.92
C PHE A 19 5.56 1.62 -1.40
N ALA A 20 5.58 0.39 -0.87
CA ALA A 20 5.74 0.17 0.58
C ALA A 20 7.13 0.58 1.08
N TYR A 21 8.16 0.29 0.29
CA TYR A 21 9.56 0.50 0.65
C TYR A 21 9.94 1.99 0.71
N LEU A 22 9.43 2.82 -0.20
CA LEU A 22 9.82 4.23 -0.31
C LEU A 22 9.61 5.03 0.99
N PRO A 23 8.42 5.02 1.64
CA PRO A 23 8.23 5.72 2.91
C PRO A 23 9.04 5.13 4.07
N ILE A 24 9.25 3.82 4.08
CA ILE A 24 10.07 3.13 5.09
C ILE A 24 11.52 3.58 4.98
N ARG A 25 12.08 3.61 3.77
CA ARG A 25 13.44 4.07 3.50
C ARG A 25 13.61 5.54 3.86
N ALA A 26 12.66 6.39 3.47
CA ALA A 26 12.70 7.80 3.85
C ALA A 26 12.72 7.98 5.37
N ARG A 27 11.98 7.15 6.12
CA ARG A 27 12.00 7.21 7.58
C ARG A 27 13.33 6.72 8.18
N LEU A 28 13.92 5.67 7.61
CA LEU A 28 15.24 5.17 7.98
C LEU A 28 16.34 6.23 7.80
N GLU A 29 16.35 6.93 6.65
CA GLU A 29 17.36 7.95 6.35
C GLU A 29 17.27 9.18 7.26
N ASN A 30 16.08 9.49 7.77
CA ASN A 30 15.87 10.60 8.71
C ASN A 30 16.09 10.20 10.19
N MET A 31 16.43 8.94 10.47
CA MET A 31 16.59 8.46 11.83
C MET A 31 18.04 8.66 12.30
N ASP A 32 18.21 9.34 13.43
CA ASP A 32 19.53 9.50 14.05
C ASP A 32 19.97 8.20 14.74
N LEU A 33 21.21 7.79 14.51
CA LEU A 33 21.80 6.56 15.04
C LEU A 33 22.24 6.69 16.50
N THR A 34 22.16 7.89 17.09
CA THR A 34 22.55 8.16 18.48
C THR A 34 21.91 7.22 19.51
N LEU A 35 20.62 6.92 19.37
CA LEU A 35 19.91 5.98 20.26
C LEU A 35 20.38 4.53 20.07
N GLU A 36 20.79 4.17 18.85
CA GLU A 36 21.30 2.85 18.52
C GLU A 36 22.71 2.65 19.11
N SER A 37 23.58 3.66 18.96
CA SER A 37 24.91 3.70 19.56
C SER A 37 24.86 3.67 21.08
N ALA A 38 23.97 4.46 21.71
CA ALA A 38 23.82 4.46 23.16
C ALA A 38 23.36 3.10 23.72
N ALA A 39 22.54 2.36 22.96
CA ALA A 39 22.14 1.01 23.32
C ALA A 39 23.31 0.01 23.20
N ALA A 40 24.14 0.16 22.17
CA ALA A 40 25.35 -0.65 22.00
C ALA A 40 26.36 -0.39 23.14
N ASP A 41 26.52 0.87 23.58
CA ASP A 41 27.34 1.24 24.74
C ASP A 41 26.84 0.58 26.03
N LEU A 42 25.51 0.41 26.16
CA LEU A 42 24.88 -0.32 27.26
C LEU A 42 24.93 -1.86 27.10
N TYR A 43 25.75 -2.37 26.19
CA TYR A 43 25.90 -3.80 25.88
C TYR A 43 24.62 -4.47 25.35
N ALA A 44 23.69 -3.71 24.74
CA ALA A 44 22.52 -4.29 24.11
C ALA A 44 22.89 -5.02 22.82
N THR A 45 22.30 -6.21 22.61
CA THR A 45 22.48 -6.97 21.37
C THR A 45 21.76 -6.29 20.20
N PRO A 46 22.27 -6.38 18.96
CA PRO A 46 21.65 -5.74 17.79
C PRO A 46 20.18 -6.09 17.60
N TRP A 47 19.79 -7.34 17.89
CA TRP A 47 18.40 -7.78 17.85
C TRP A 47 17.51 -7.05 18.87
N LYS A 48 18.00 -6.85 20.10
CA LYS A 48 17.28 -6.14 21.16
C LYS A 48 17.17 -4.65 20.85
N THR A 49 18.22 -4.07 20.30
CA THR A 49 18.25 -2.67 19.85
C THR A 49 17.26 -2.46 18.70
N PHE A 50 17.25 -3.34 17.69
CA PHE A 50 16.29 -3.30 16.60
C PHE A 50 14.84 -3.34 17.11
N GLN A 51 14.50 -4.32 17.94
CA GLN A 51 13.11 -4.52 18.35
C GLN A 51 12.59 -3.43 19.31
N ARG A 52 13.47 -2.85 20.15
CA ARG A 52 13.08 -1.87 21.18
C ARG A 52 13.26 -0.41 20.76
N ILE A 53 14.15 -0.12 19.83
CA ILE A 53 14.52 1.25 19.44
C ILE A 53 14.18 1.47 17.97
N THR A 54 14.82 0.72 17.08
CA THR A 54 14.68 0.93 15.62
C THR A 54 13.25 0.67 15.14
N LEU A 55 12.63 -0.45 15.52
CA LEU A 55 11.30 -0.84 15.07
C LEU A 55 10.19 0.14 15.53
N PRO A 56 10.12 0.57 16.81
CA PRO A 56 9.14 1.58 17.23
C PRO A 56 9.34 2.96 16.58
N LEU A 57 10.58 3.38 16.34
CA LEU A 57 10.89 4.65 15.67
C LEU A 57 10.56 4.62 14.17
N LEU A 58 10.66 3.45 13.55
CA LEU A 58 10.28 3.19 12.16
C LEU A 58 8.78 2.96 11.97
N TRP A 59 8.05 2.59 13.02
CA TRP A 59 6.60 2.33 12.98
C TRP A 59 5.76 3.37 12.21
N PRO A 60 5.92 4.71 12.41
CA PRO A 60 5.20 5.69 11.60
C PRO A 60 5.54 5.61 10.10
N GLY A 61 6.79 5.29 9.74
CA GLY A 61 7.21 5.08 8.35
C GLY A 61 6.63 3.79 7.75
N VAL A 62 6.55 2.71 8.55
CA VAL A 62 5.91 1.45 8.14
C VAL A 62 4.42 1.64 7.90
N ILE A 63 3.71 2.39 8.75
CA ILE A 63 2.29 2.71 8.54
C ILE A 63 2.11 3.53 7.25
N ALA A 64 2.96 4.54 7.02
CA ALA A 64 2.91 5.34 5.80
C ALA A 64 3.16 4.50 4.54
N GLY A 65 4.15 3.60 4.59
CA GLY A 65 4.43 2.64 3.51
C GLY A 65 3.28 1.68 3.25
N PHE A 66 2.70 1.12 4.31
CA PHE A 66 1.53 0.24 4.23
C PHE A 66 0.33 0.94 3.58
N MET A 67 0.03 2.16 4.00
CA MET A 67 -1.07 2.94 3.42
C MET A 67 -0.85 3.27 1.95
N LEU A 68 0.38 3.69 1.59
CA LEU A 68 0.70 3.98 0.19
C LEU A 68 0.55 2.74 -0.68
N ALA A 69 1.10 1.61 -0.25
CA ALA A 69 0.94 0.34 -0.96
C ALA A 69 -0.53 -0.12 -1.03
N PHE A 70 -1.32 0.10 0.01
CA PHE A 70 -2.75 -0.21 0.03
C PHE A 70 -3.56 0.65 -0.96
N VAL A 71 -3.28 1.95 -1.03
CA VAL A 71 -3.94 2.85 -2.00
C VAL A 71 -3.59 2.45 -3.43
N ILE A 72 -2.32 2.16 -3.70
CA ILE A 72 -1.87 1.69 -5.02
C ILE A 72 -2.48 0.33 -5.37
N SER A 73 -2.62 -0.55 -4.38
CA SER A 73 -3.24 -1.87 -4.57
C SER A 73 -4.71 -1.75 -5.02
N LEU A 74 -5.46 -0.79 -4.47
CA LEU A 74 -6.85 -0.52 -4.84
C LEU A 74 -7.01 0.07 -6.24
N ASP A 75 -5.97 0.71 -6.78
CA ASP A 75 -5.95 1.33 -8.12
C ASP A 75 -5.50 0.34 -9.23
N ASP A 76 -5.28 -0.94 -8.91
CA ASP A 76 -4.61 -1.87 -9.81
C ASP A 76 -5.48 -2.46 -10.94
N VAL A 77 -6.27 -1.63 -11.61
CA VAL A 77 -7.06 -2.02 -12.79
C VAL A 77 -6.14 -2.34 -13.97
N VAL A 78 -5.02 -1.63 -14.06
CA VAL A 78 -4.12 -1.69 -15.22
C VAL A 78 -3.34 -3.01 -15.23
N ILE A 79 -2.68 -3.40 -14.14
CA ILE A 79 -1.87 -4.63 -14.13
C ILE A 79 -2.78 -5.85 -14.11
N THR A 80 -3.90 -5.79 -13.38
CA THR A 80 -4.86 -6.90 -13.41
C THR A 80 -5.47 -7.08 -14.81
N GLU A 81 -5.72 -6.04 -15.60
CA GLU A 81 -6.17 -6.17 -17.00
C GLU A 81 -5.09 -6.78 -17.92
N PHE A 82 -3.81 -6.44 -17.73
CA PHE A 82 -2.70 -6.96 -18.53
C PHE A 82 -2.26 -8.38 -18.13
N VAL A 83 -2.47 -8.76 -16.87
CA VAL A 83 -2.03 -10.04 -16.29
C VAL A 83 -3.17 -11.05 -16.17
N LYS A 84 -4.45 -10.63 -16.18
CA LYS A 84 -5.58 -11.56 -16.13
C LYS A 84 -5.58 -12.46 -17.37
N SER A 85 -5.74 -13.77 -17.12
CA SER A 85 -6.12 -14.74 -18.14
C SER A 85 -7.65 -14.86 -18.13
N GLY A 86 -8.28 -15.08 -19.28
CA GLY A 86 -9.74 -15.04 -19.44
C GLY A 86 -10.49 -15.84 -18.36
N GLY A 87 -11.47 -15.18 -17.71
CA GLY A 87 -12.30 -15.78 -16.65
C GLY A 87 -11.98 -15.34 -15.21
N GLN A 88 -10.98 -14.48 -14.99
CA GLN A 88 -10.72 -13.85 -13.68
C GLN A 88 -11.03 -12.37 -13.72
N ASP A 89 -12.31 -12.03 -13.56
CA ASP A 89 -12.76 -10.65 -13.47
C ASP A 89 -12.69 -10.18 -12.01
N THR A 90 -11.84 -9.19 -11.76
CA THR A 90 -11.84 -8.38 -10.53
C THR A 90 -12.87 -7.26 -10.68
N LEU A 91 -13.39 -6.73 -9.55
CA LEU A 91 -14.35 -5.61 -9.54
C LEU A 91 -14.01 -4.49 -10.56
N PRO A 92 -12.76 -4.01 -10.68
CA PRO A 92 -12.42 -2.94 -11.61
C PRO A 92 -12.35 -3.37 -13.09
N THR A 93 -11.89 -4.59 -13.36
CA THR A 93 -11.80 -5.11 -14.73
C THR A 93 -13.18 -5.49 -15.28
N TYR A 94 -14.09 -5.91 -14.40
CA TYR A 94 -15.52 -6.07 -14.71
C TYR A 94 -16.16 -4.73 -15.07
N MET A 95 -15.89 -3.67 -14.28
CA MET A 95 -16.37 -2.31 -14.59
C MET A 95 -15.82 -1.81 -15.92
N LEU A 96 -14.53 -2.00 -16.21
CA LEU A 96 -13.91 -1.64 -17.49
C LEU A 96 -14.53 -2.42 -18.67
N GLY A 97 -14.79 -3.71 -18.50
CA GLY A 97 -15.45 -4.55 -19.50
C GLY A 97 -16.90 -4.13 -19.78
N GLN A 98 -17.64 -3.73 -18.75
CA GLN A 98 -18.99 -3.19 -18.89
C GLN A 98 -19.01 -1.79 -19.51
N LEU A 99 -18.08 -0.90 -19.14
CA LEU A 99 -17.92 0.42 -19.77
C LEU A 99 -17.67 0.30 -21.28
N ARG A 100 -16.91 -0.72 -21.71
CA ARG A 100 -16.68 -1.01 -23.14
C ARG A 100 -17.89 -1.60 -23.87
N ARG A 101 -18.85 -2.20 -23.16
CA ARG A 101 -20.04 -2.84 -23.76
C ARG A 101 -21.31 -1.99 -23.69
N SER A 102 -21.54 -1.21 -22.63
CA SER A 102 -22.75 -0.39 -22.47
C SER A 102 -22.58 0.66 -21.36
N PHE A 103 -22.94 1.92 -21.62
CA PHE A 103 -23.09 2.94 -20.56
C PHE A 103 -24.39 2.70 -19.79
N THR A 104 -24.31 2.03 -18.65
CA THR A 104 -25.47 1.86 -17.76
C THR A 104 -25.41 2.85 -16.60
N PRO A 105 -26.52 3.51 -16.21
CA PRO A 105 -26.56 4.43 -15.06
C PRO A 105 -26.08 3.80 -13.74
N ALA A 106 -26.21 2.48 -13.60
CA ALA A 106 -25.72 1.72 -12.45
C ALA A 106 -24.19 1.80 -12.30
N MET A 107 -23.45 1.83 -13.41
CA MET A 107 -21.98 1.97 -13.39
C MET A 107 -21.54 3.30 -12.77
N ASN A 108 -22.19 4.39 -13.18
CA ASN A 108 -21.85 5.73 -12.71
C ASN A 108 -22.14 5.89 -11.21
N ALA A 109 -23.19 5.24 -10.70
CA ALA A 109 -23.49 5.21 -9.28
C ALA A 109 -22.38 4.50 -8.48
N ILE A 110 -21.92 3.34 -8.95
CA ILE A 110 -20.84 2.57 -8.30
C ILE A 110 -19.53 3.38 -8.31
N SER A 111 -19.16 3.98 -9.44
CA SER A 111 -17.96 4.84 -9.54
C SER A 111 -18.01 6.03 -8.58
N THR A 112 -19.17 6.67 -8.45
CA THR A 112 -19.35 7.80 -7.51
C THR A 112 -19.19 7.35 -6.06
N VAL A 113 -19.75 6.19 -5.69
CA VAL A 113 -19.60 5.62 -4.33
C VAL A 113 -18.14 5.29 -4.03
N PHE A 114 -17.43 4.65 -4.97
CA PHE A 114 -16.00 4.37 -4.80
C PHE A 114 -15.18 5.65 -4.65
N LEU A 115 -15.46 6.68 -5.47
CA LEU A 115 -14.80 7.98 -5.36
C LEU A 115 -15.02 8.59 -3.98
N VAL A 116 -16.27 8.62 -3.50
CA VAL A 116 -16.59 9.17 -2.17
C VAL A 116 -15.87 8.40 -1.06
N ILE A 117 -15.88 7.06 -1.10
CA ILE A 117 -15.18 6.23 -0.10
C ILE A 117 -13.67 6.52 -0.11
N SER A 118 -13.05 6.55 -1.28
CA SER A 118 -11.62 6.85 -1.42
C SER A 118 -11.27 8.25 -0.88
N VAL A 119 -12.07 9.26 -1.21
CA VAL A 119 -11.89 10.63 -0.69
C VAL A 119 -12.03 10.67 0.84
N VAL A 120 -13.02 9.97 1.40
CA VAL A 120 -13.22 9.91 2.85
C VAL A 120 -12.04 9.24 3.55
N ILE A 121 -11.55 8.11 3.05
CA ILE A 121 -10.39 7.39 3.62
C ILE A 121 -9.14 8.27 3.60
N VAL A 122 -8.84 8.91 2.45
CA VAL A 122 -7.69 9.80 2.31
C VAL A 122 -7.82 11.02 3.23
N THR A 123 -9.01 11.60 3.33
CA THR A 123 -9.25 12.75 4.20
C THR A 123 -9.05 12.39 5.68
N ILE A 124 -9.62 11.27 6.13
CA ILE A 124 -9.44 10.77 7.50
C ILE A 124 -7.96 10.52 7.77
N PHE A 125 -7.26 9.86 6.85
CA PHE A 125 -5.84 9.58 6.98
C PHE A 125 -5.01 10.86 7.07
N PHE A 126 -5.31 11.86 6.23
CA PHE A 126 -4.64 13.15 6.26
C PHE A 126 -4.83 13.84 7.61
N PHE A 127 -6.05 13.82 8.17
CA PHE A 127 -6.32 14.39 9.48
C PHE A 127 -5.62 13.65 10.63
N ILE A 128 -5.54 12.33 10.57
CA ILE A 128 -4.83 11.52 11.58
C ILE A 128 -3.32 11.74 11.49
N SER A 129 -2.76 11.75 10.27
CA SER A 129 -1.32 11.93 10.05
C SER A 129 -0.84 13.36 10.31
N ARG A 130 -1.72 14.37 10.24
CA ARG A 130 -1.39 15.77 10.53
C ARG A 130 -1.18 16.06 12.02
N LYS A 131 -1.46 15.12 12.92
CA LYS A 131 -1.25 15.32 14.37
C LYS A 131 0.07 14.71 14.85
N LYS A 132 1.20 15.20 14.30
CA LYS A 132 2.54 15.00 14.89
C LYS A 132 3.61 15.93 14.30
N ASP A 133 3.27 17.20 14.11
CA ASP A 133 4.25 18.29 14.04
C ASP A 133 4.34 18.97 15.42
#